data_AF-A0A935AUT1-F1
#
_entry.id   AF-A0A935AUT1-F1
#
_cell.length_a   1.000
_cell.length_b   1.000
_cell.length_c   1.000
_cell.angle_alpha   90.00
_cell.angle_beta   90.00
_cell.angle_gamma   90.00
#
_symmetry.space_group_name_H-M   'P 1'
#
loop_
_entity.id
_entity.type
_entity.pdbx_description
1 polymer ?
#
loop_
_entity_poly.entity_id
_entity_poly.type
_entity_poly.pdbx_seq_one_letter_code
_entity_poly.pdbx_strand_id
1 'polypeptide(L)' 'MSDDNGSSKISRDDIKSKLADIQGEATDTVEGAKNQLVAVGIGVALVLLLLAFFLGRRGGVRKSTIIEVKRA' A
#
# COMPACT_ATOMS: atom_id res chain seq x y z
N MET A 1 13.58 -20.89 49.30
CA MET A 1 15.00 -20.47 49.26
C MET A 1 15.53 -20.83 47.90
N SER A 2 16.00 -19.96 47.01
CA SER A 2 16.26 -18.51 46.98
C SER A 2 16.16 -18.17 45.48
N ASP A 3 15.59 -17.04 45.02
CA ASP A 3 16.29 -15.77 44.93
C ASP A 3 15.27 -14.62 44.82
N ASP A 4 15.12 -13.88 45.92
CA ASP A 4 14.79 -12.46 45.88
C ASP A 4 16.12 -11.75 45.58
N ASN A 5 16.24 -11.08 44.44
CA ASN A 5 17.39 -10.27 44.16
C ASN A 5 17.00 -9.06 43.33
N GLY A 6 16.84 -7.92 43.98
CA GLY A 6 16.66 -6.59 43.38
C GLY A 6 17.87 -6.11 42.58
N SER A 7 18.50 -6.96 41.76
CA SER A 7 19.69 -6.64 40.97
C SER A 7 19.99 -7.64 39.85
N SER A 8 18.98 -8.21 39.17
CA SER A 8 19.19 -8.99 37.94
C SER A 8 19.88 -8.12 36.89
N LYS A 9 21.20 -8.21 36.80
CA LYS A 9 22.01 -7.39 35.90
C LYS A 9 21.62 -7.73 34.47
N ILE A 10 20.98 -6.77 33.81
CA ILE A 10 20.58 -6.86 32.40
C ILE A 10 21.83 -7.26 31.59
N SER A 11 21.76 -8.41 30.92
CA SER A 11 22.80 -8.86 30.01
C SER A 11 22.63 -8.19 28.65
N ARG A 12 23.72 -8.15 27.86
CA ARG A 12 23.66 -7.69 26.47
C ARG A 12 22.68 -8.52 25.64
N ASP A 13 22.58 -9.81 25.94
CA ASP A 13 21.69 -10.73 25.23
C ASP A 13 20.21 -10.42 25.51
N ASP A 14 19.87 -10.01 26.75
CA ASP A 14 18.52 -9.60 27.11
C ASP A 14 18.09 -8.33 26.34
N ILE A 15 19.01 -7.37 26.20
CA ILE A 15 18.76 -6.14 25.41
C ILE A 15 18.59 -6.51 23.93
N LYS A 16 19.43 -7.39 23.40
CA LYS A 16 19.38 -7.81 22.00
C LYS A 16 18.06 -8.53 21.68
N SER A 17 17.63 -9.43 22.57
CA SER A 17 16.34 -10.11 22.45
C SER A 17 15.20 -9.11 22.42
N LYS A 18 15.14 -8.17 23.38
CA LYS A 18 14.04 -7.19 23.41
C LYS A 18 14.05 -6.23 22.21
N LEU A 19 15.22 -5.82 21.74
CA LEU A 19 15.32 -4.99 20.53
C LEU A 19 14.88 -5.76 19.28
N ALA A 20 15.23 -7.05 19.19
CA ALA A 20 14.80 -7.91 18.08
C ALA A 20 13.28 -8.11 18.09
N ASP A 21 12.67 -8.32 19.27
CA ASP A 21 11.22 -8.46 19.41
C ASP A 21 10.49 -7.18 18.94
N ILE A 22 10.93 -6.01 19.40
CA ILE A 22 10.36 -4.71 19.00
C ILE A 22 10.54 -4.48 17.49
N GLN A 23 11.70 -4.83 16.95
CA GLN A 23 11.99 -4.66 15.53
C GLN A 23 11.18 -5.63 14.66
N GLY A 24 10.93 -6.85 15.13
CA GLY A 24 10.04 -7.83 14.50
C GLY A 24 8.61 -7.32 14.42
N GLU A 25 8.05 -6.86 15.54
CA GLU A 25 6.69 -6.31 15.58
C GLU A 25 6.53 -5.05 14.70
N ALA A 26 7.54 -4.18 14.70
CA ALA A 26 7.57 -3.01 13.82
C ALA A 26 7.63 -3.41 12.34
N THR A 27 8.42 -4.43 12.00
CA THR A 27 8.56 -4.92 10.61
C THR A 27 7.25 -5.54 10.14
N ASP A 28 6.64 -6.41 10.94
CA ASP A 28 5.37 -7.06 10.59
C ASP A 28 4.23 -6.05 10.40
N THR A 29 4.18 -5.02 11.25
CA THR A 29 3.22 -3.91 11.12
C THR A 29 3.41 -3.16 9.80
N VAL A 30 4.65 -2.86 9.43
CA VAL A 30 4.97 -2.16 8.19
C VAL A 30 4.70 -3.03 6.97
N GLU A 31 5.01 -4.32 7.00
CA GLU A 31 4.75 -5.27 5.91
C GLU A 31 3.24 -5.39 5.64
N GLY A 32 2.43 -5.51 6.70
CA GLY A 32 0.97 -5.52 6.62
C GLY A 32 0.41 -4.21 6.06
N ALA A 33 0.90 -3.07 6.55
CA ALA A 33 0.49 -1.76 6.08
C ALA A 33 0.86 -1.51 4.61
N LYS A 34 2.03 -1.97 4.16
CA LYS A 34 2.47 -1.87 2.75
C LYS A 34 1.51 -2.59 1.81
N ASN A 35 1.14 -3.83 2.11
CA ASN A 35 0.22 -4.60 1.26
C ASN A 35 -1.16 -3.93 1.18
N GLN A 36 -1.66 -3.40 2.30
CA GLN A 36 -2.92 -2.66 2.33
C GLN A 36 -2.84 -1.35 1.53
N LEU A 37 -1.75 -0.58 1.68
CA LEU A 37 -1.50 0.65 0.92
C LEU A 37 -1.43 0.38 -0.59
N VAL A 38 -0.75 -0.68 -1.01
CA VAL A 38 -0.66 -1.09 -2.42
C VAL A 38 -2.05 -1.43 -2.97
N ALA A 39 -2.84 -2.23 -2.25
CA ALA A 39 -4.18 -2.59 -2.67
C ALA A 39 -5.10 -1.36 -2.83
N VAL A 40 -5.07 -0.44 -1.85
CA VAL A 40 -5.82 0.83 -1.92
C VAL A 40 -5.33 1.68 -3.09
N GLY A 41 -4.02 1.80 -3.28
CA GLY A 41 -3.41 2.56 -4.38
C GLY A 41 -3.85 2.07 -5.75
N ILE A 42 -3.87 0.74 -5.96
CA ILE A 42 -4.38 0.13 -7.20
C ILE A 42 -5.86 0.47 -7.42
N GLY A 43 -6.69 0.38 -6.37
CA GLY A 43 -8.10 0.71 -6.44
C GLY A 43 -8.33 2.17 -6.87
N VAL A 44 -7.62 3.12 -6.25
CA VAL A 44 -7.70 4.55 -6.60
C VAL A 44 -7.25 4.78 -8.05
N ALA A 45 -6.15 4.16 -8.47
CA ALA A 45 -5.63 4.30 -9.83
C ALA A 45 -6.63 3.80 -10.89
N LEU A 46 -7.28 2.65 -10.65
CA LEU A 46 -8.31 2.13 -11.54
C LEU A 46 -9.52 3.04 -11.64
N VAL A 47 -9.98 3.60 -10.51
CA VAL A 47 -11.09 4.56 -10.50
C VAL A 47 -10.74 5.80 -11.32
N LEU A 48 -9.54 6.35 -11.13
CA LEU A 48 -9.08 7.51 -11.91
C LEU A 48 -8.97 7.19 -13.41
N LEU A 49 -8.47 6.01 -13.77
CA LEU A 49 -8.38 5.56 -15.14
C LEU A 49 -9.77 5.48 -15.80
N LEU A 50 -10.75 4.89 -15.11
CA LEU A 50 -12.13 4.81 -15.59
C LEU A 50 -12.72 6.21 -15.77
N LEU A 51 -12.56 7.09 -14.78
CA LEU A 51 -13.04 8.47 -14.87
C LEU A 51 -12.43 9.19 -16.09
N ALA A 52 -11.11 9.12 -16.25
CA ALA A 52 -10.42 9.71 -17.39
C ALA A 52 -10.94 9.14 -18.73
N PHE A 53 -11.13 7.82 -18.82
CA PHE A 53 -11.68 7.15 -19.99
C PHE A 53 -13.10 7.63 -20.31
N PHE A 54 -14.00 7.68 -19.32
CA PHE A 54 -15.39 8.10 -19.55
C PHE A 54 -15.49 9.57 -19.94
N LEU A 55 -14.70 10.44 -19.32
CA LEU A 55 -14.63 11.86 -19.68
C LEU A 55 -14.10 12.02 -21.12
N GLY A 56 -13.02 11.33 -21.47
CA GLY A 56 -12.46 11.32 -22.82
C GLY A 56 -13.43 10.77 -23.87
N ARG A 57 -14.06 9.62 -23.59
CA ARG A 57 -15.05 8.97 -24.46
C ARG A 57 -16.24 9.88 -24.72
N ARG A 58 -16.79 10.50 -23.69
CA ARG A 58 -17.94 11.43 -23.83
C ARG A 58 -17.59 12.62 -24.70
N GLY A 59 -16.38 13.17 -24.55
CA GLY A 59 -15.88 14.27 -25.38
C GLY A 59 -15.64 13.87 -26.84
N GLY A 60 -15.01 12.70 -27.07
CA GLY A 60 -14.70 12.19 -28.39
C GLY A 60 -15.93 11.83 -29.22
N VAL A 61 -16.93 11.17 -28.60
CA VAL A 61 -18.20 10.81 -29.27
C VAL A 61 -18.95 12.04 -29.76
N ARG A 62 -18.94 13.15 -29.00
CA ARG A 62 -19.61 14.39 -29.41
C ARG A 62 -18.91 15.11 -30.56
N LYS A 63 -17.63 14.82 -30.80
CA LYS A 63 -16.79 15.48 -31.82
C LYS A 63 -16.48 14.57 -33.01
N SER A 64 -17.11 13.39 -33.10
CA SER A 64 -16.87 12.49 -34.22
C SER A 64 -17.42 13.07 -35.52
N THR A 65 -16.55 13.40 -36.46
CA THR A 65 -16.93 13.80 -37.82
C THR A 65 -17.46 12.58 -38.57
N ILE A 66 -18.70 12.65 -39.03
CA ILE A 66 -19.27 11.67 -39.95
C ILE A 66 -18.70 11.98 -41.34
N ILE A 67 -17.91 11.06 -41.89
CA ILE A 67 -17.43 11.15 -43.28
C ILE A 67 -18.33 10.28 -44.12
N GLU A 68 -19.17 10.90 -44.96
CA GLU A 68 -19.90 10.18 -45.99
C GLU A 68 -18.96 9.88 -47.16
N VAL A 69 -18.65 8.59 -47.36
CA VAL A 69 -17.83 8.15 -48.48
C VAL A 69 -18.69 8.13 -49.74
N LYS A 70 -18.59 9.18 -50.56
CA LYS A 70 -19.17 9.18 -51.90
C LYS A 70 -18.30 8.31 -52.80
N ARG A 71 -18.83 7.17 -53.26
CA ARG A 71 -18.21 6.39 -54.34
C ARG A 71 -18.45 7.13 -55.66
N ALA A 72 -17.36 7.39 -56.38
CA ALA A 72 -17.37 7.91 -57.74
C ALA A 72 -17.70 6.80 -58.74
#